data_AF-F1ZAS8-F1
#
_entry.id   AF-F1ZAS8-F1
#
_cell.length_a   1.000
_cell.length_b   1.000
_cell.length_c   1.000
_cell.angle_alpha   90.00
_cell.angle_beta   90.00
_cell.angle_gamma   90.00
#
_symmetry.space_group_name_H-M   'P 1'
#
loop_
_entity.id
_entity.type
_entity.pdbx_description
1 polymer ?
#
loop_
_entity_poly.entity_id
_entity_poly.type
_entity_poly.pdbx_seq_one_letter_code
_entity_poly.pdbx_strand_id
1 'polypeptide(L)'
;MKRLFLTLAAALLPFPALAQMPAMEDAKPECPAVIHAPAPFAAIAEPHPANAAHPGDAVAVSLSGQPGAFLGEVHLIIAKAGTYRVALDAPAWIDMIEDGKPIDSSAHTRGPDCSGIRKIVDFSLKPGDHVLRLSKGALPTIAVLVVPAS
;
A
#
# COMPACT_ATOMS: atom_id res chain seq x y z
N MET A 1 -5.82 15.05 75.97
CA MET A 1 -5.74 15.41 74.53
C MET A 1 -5.49 14.14 73.73
N LYS A 2 -6.48 13.60 73.01
CA LYS A 2 -6.28 12.44 72.13
C LYS A 2 -7.13 12.61 70.87
N ARG A 3 -6.45 12.79 69.74
CA ARG A 3 -7.02 13.04 68.41
C ARG A 3 -7.53 11.73 67.83
N LEU A 4 -8.80 11.67 67.47
CA LEU A 4 -9.40 10.54 66.76
C LEU A 4 -9.23 10.77 65.26
N PHE A 5 -8.40 9.96 64.61
CA PHE A 5 -8.25 9.91 63.16
C PHE A 5 -9.38 9.05 62.59
N LEU A 6 -10.26 9.65 61.78
CA LEU A 6 -11.27 8.93 61.00
C LEU A 6 -10.64 8.44 59.69
N THR A 7 -10.54 7.13 59.50
CA THR A 7 -10.03 6.51 58.27
C THR A 7 -11.17 6.41 57.26
N LEU A 8 -11.01 7.05 56.09
CA LEU A 8 -11.97 6.99 54.99
C LEU A 8 -11.71 5.70 54.20
N ALA A 9 -12.62 4.72 54.27
CA ALA A 9 -12.55 3.51 53.46
C ALA A 9 -13.07 3.81 52.04
N ALA A 10 -12.17 3.78 51.05
CA ALA A 10 -12.53 3.87 49.64
C ALA A 10 -13.15 2.54 49.18
N ALA A 11 -14.43 2.58 48.78
CA ALA A 11 -15.11 1.43 48.20
C ALA A 11 -14.63 1.21 46.76
N LEU A 12 -13.86 0.15 46.54
CA LEU A 12 -13.50 -0.38 45.22
C LEU A 12 -14.72 -1.12 44.64
N LEU A 13 -15.39 -0.52 43.66
CA LEU A 13 -16.40 -1.22 42.87
C LEU A 13 -15.71 -2.07 41.78
N PRO A 14 -16.11 -3.34 41.59
CA PRO A 14 -15.53 -4.20 40.56
C PRO A 14 -15.96 -3.73 39.16
N PHE A 15 -14.98 -3.53 38.28
CA PHE A 15 -15.24 -3.33 36.85
C PHE A 15 -15.79 -4.63 36.26
N PRO A 16 -16.93 -4.59 35.53
CA PRO A 16 -17.40 -5.76 34.81
C PRO A 16 -16.38 -6.10 33.71
N ALA A 17 -15.92 -7.36 33.68
CA ALA A 17 -15.07 -7.87 32.62
C ALA A 17 -15.85 -7.81 31.30
N LEU A 18 -15.39 -6.98 30.36
CA LEU A 18 -15.84 -7.02 28.97
C LEU A 18 -15.55 -8.43 28.44
N ALA A 19 -16.60 -9.17 28.07
CA ALA A 19 -16.48 -10.44 27.40
C ALA A 19 -15.63 -10.26 26.12
N GLN A 20 -14.58 -11.07 25.98
CA GLN A 20 -13.79 -11.16 24.77
C GLN A 20 -14.68 -11.68 23.64
N MET A 21 -15.17 -10.77 22.80
CA MET A 21 -15.76 -11.17 21.52
C MET A 21 -14.62 -11.75 20.66
N PRO A 22 -14.74 -12.99 20.15
CA PRO A 22 -13.71 -13.53 19.27
C PRO A 22 -13.56 -12.60 18.07
N ALA A 23 -12.31 -12.28 17.71
CA ALA A 23 -12.04 -11.61 16.46
C ALA A 23 -12.60 -12.50 15.33
N MET A 24 -13.58 -12.00 14.58
CA MET A 24 -13.91 -12.59 13.30
C MET A 24 -12.72 -12.32 12.39
N GLU A 25 -11.83 -13.29 12.27
CA GLU A 25 -10.83 -13.33 11.21
C GLU A 25 -11.62 -13.49 9.91
N ASP A 26 -11.71 -12.43 9.10
CA ASP A 26 -12.34 -12.49 7.78
C ASP A 26 -11.76 -13.69 7.02
N ALA A 27 -12.63 -14.61 6.59
CA ALA A 27 -12.21 -15.81 5.88
C ALA A 27 -11.46 -15.39 4.61
N LYS A 28 -10.16 -15.68 4.55
CA LYS A 28 -9.32 -15.38 3.39
C LYS A 28 -9.92 -16.11 2.17
N PRO A 29 -10.23 -15.41 1.07
CA PRO A 29 -10.79 -16.04 -0.11
C PRO A 29 -9.82 -17.07 -0.67
N GLU A 30 -10.36 -18.23 -1.04
CA GLU A 30 -9.62 -19.26 -1.78
C GLU A 30 -9.44 -18.80 -3.21
N CYS A 31 -8.20 -18.52 -3.60
CA CYS A 31 -7.91 -18.03 -4.93
C CYS A 31 -7.70 -19.18 -5.93
N PRO A 32 -8.22 -19.05 -7.16
CA PRO A 32 -7.91 -19.99 -8.23
C PRO A 32 -6.41 -19.97 -8.55
N ALA A 33 -5.91 -21.08 -9.11
CA ALA A 33 -4.50 -21.22 -9.50
C ALA A 33 -4.07 -20.18 -10.53
N VAL A 34 -5.01 -19.71 -11.37
CA VAL A 34 -4.80 -18.61 -12.31
C VAL A 34 -5.45 -17.36 -11.73
N ILE A 35 -4.61 -16.39 -11.40
CA ILE A 35 -4.98 -15.08 -10.88
C ILE A 35 -5.33 -14.18 -12.06
N HIS A 36 -6.46 -13.48 -11.99
CA HIS A 36 -6.87 -12.53 -13.03
C HIS A 36 -7.24 -11.20 -12.38
N ALA A 37 -6.44 -10.17 -12.63
CA ALA A 37 -6.74 -8.84 -12.14
C ALA A 37 -7.87 -8.22 -12.98
N PRO A 38 -8.95 -7.71 -12.35
CA PRO A 38 -10.02 -7.04 -13.09
C PRO A 38 -9.52 -5.71 -13.66
N ALA A 39 -10.23 -5.15 -14.64
CA ALA A 39 -10.00 -3.75 -15.04
C ALA A 39 -10.17 -2.81 -13.81
N PRO A 40 -9.36 -1.74 -13.69
CA PRO A 40 -8.33 -1.29 -14.64
C PRO A 40 -6.96 -1.99 -14.47
N PHE A 41 -6.86 -3.05 -13.69
CA PHE A 41 -5.59 -3.69 -13.32
C PHE A 41 -5.09 -4.83 -14.22
N ALA A 42 -5.85 -5.21 -15.25
CA ALA A 42 -5.56 -6.40 -16.06
C ALA A 42 -4.12 -6.45 -16.60
N ALA A 43 -3.54 -5.29 -16.95
CA ALA A 43 -2.18 -5.21 -17.48
C ALA A 43 -1.09 -5.75 -16.54
N ILE A 44 -1.33 -5.76 -15.21
CA ILE A 44 -0.33 -6.23 -14.24
C ILE A 44 0.01 -7.72 -14.40
N ALA A 45 -0.81 -8.50 -15.10
CA ALA A 45 -0.56 -9.91 -15.37
C ALA A 45 0.61 -10.12 -16.35
N GLU A 46 0.88 -9.15 -17.24
CA GLU A 46 1.92 -9.24 -18.27
C GLU A 46 2.80 -7.98 -18.26
N PRO A 47 3.58 -7.77 -17.19
CA PRO A 47 4.45 -6.60 -17.08
C PRO A 47 5.66 -6.75 -18.00
N HIS A 48 6.00 -5.68 -18.72
CA HIS A 48 7.18 -5.66 -19.59
C HIS A 48 8.39 -5.07 -18.85
N PRO A 49 9.62 -5.56 -19.08
CA PRO A 49 10.80 -5.08 -18.34
C PRO A 49 11.12 -3.61 -18.69
N ALA A 50 10.99 -2.71 -17.73
CA ALA A 50 11.30 -1.28 -17.88
C ALA A 50 11.40 -0.59 -16.51
N ASN A 51 12.12 0.55 -16.50
CA ASN A 51 12.14 1.49 -15.37
C ASN A 51 11.42 2.81 -15.73
N ALA A 52 10.52 2.76 -16.71
CA ALA A 52 9.66 3.87 -17.10
C ALA A 52 8.27 3.32 -17.47
N ALA A 53 7.22 3.95 -16.96
CA ALA A 53 5.84 3.55 -17.20
C ALA A 53 5.00 4.73 -17.67
N HIS A 54 4.03 4.47 -18.55
CA HIS A 54 2.95 5.42 -18.83
C HIS A 54 1.67 4.94 -18.16
N PRO A 55 0.70 5.84 -17.89
CA PRO A 55 -0.60 5.42 -17.40
C PRO A 55 -1.28 4.40 -18.33
N GLY A 56 -1.66 3.25 -17.79
CA GLY A 56 -2.21 2.11 -18.53
C GLY A 56 -1.24 0.94 -18.70
N ASP A 57 0.07 1.18 -18.57
CA ASP A 57 1.12 0.18 -18.75
C ASP A 57 1.51 -0.48 -17.42
N ALA A 58 1.82 -1.79 -17.47
CA ALA A 58 2.48 -2.50 -16.39
C ALA A 58 3.94 -2.79 -16.75
N VAL A 59 4.84 -2.48 -15.82
CA VAL A 59 6.28 -2.68 -15.99
C VAL A 59 6.87 -3.55 -14.91
N ALA A 60 7.78 -4.46 -15.28
CA ALA A 60 8.54 -5.27 -14.36
C ALA A 60 9.85 -4.54 -14.05
N VAL A 61 9.91 -3.94 -12.85
CA VAL A 61 11.01 -3.08 -12.44
C VAL A 61 12.07 -3.93 -11.76
N SER A 62 13.30 -3.88 -12.26
CA SER A 62 14.44 -4.52 -11.62
C SER A 62 14.95 -3.64 -10.49
N LEU A 63 14.85 -4.12 -9.25
CA LEU A 63 15.37 -3.45 -8.08
C LEU A 63 16.79 -3.92 -7.75
N SER A 64 17.54 -3.08 -7.06
CA SER A 64 18.90 -3.35 -6.59
C SER A 64 18.96 -3.41 -5.08
N GLY A 65 19.92 -4.15 -4.52
CA GLY A 65 20.10 -4.27 -3.08
C GLY A 65 20.09 -5.72 -2.60
N GLN A 66 19.69 -5.92 -1.34
CA GLN A 66 19.68 -7.21 -0.66
C GLN A 66 18.24 -7.69 -0.41
N PRO A 67 18.01 -9.01 -0.19
CA PRO A 67 16.70 -9.54 0.14
C PRO A 67 16.00 -8.76 1.27
N GLY A 68 14.79 -8.28 1.01
CA GLY A 68 13.98 -7.47 1.95
C GLY A 68 14.39 -6.00 2.07
N ALA A 69 15.41 -5.56 1.33
CA ALA A 69 15.91 -4.19 1.30
C ALA A 69 16.16 -3.70 -0.13
N PHE A 70 15.39 -4.21 -1.10
CA PHE A 70 15.53 -3.80 -2.49
C PHE A 70 15.02 -2.36 -2.70
N LEU A 71 15.69 -1.64 -3.60
CA LEU A 71 15.48 -0.25 -3.96
C LEU A 71 15.38 -0.11 -5.48
N GLY A 72 14.48 0.74 -5.95
CA GLY A 72 14.27 0.96 -7.38
C GLY A 72 13.51 2.25 -7.65
N GLU A 73 13.56 2.70 -8.89
CA GLU A 73 12.85 3.89 -9.35
C GLU A 73 12.16 3.61 -10.68
N VAL A 74 11.01 4.24 -10.89
CA VAL A 74 10.25 4.22 -12.14
C VAL A 74 9.95 5.64 -12.56
N HIS A 75 10.35 6.00 -13.77
CA HIS A 75 9.99 7.27 -14.37
C HIS A 75 8.56 7.23 -14.91
N LEU A 76 7.79 8.28 -14.64
CA LEU A 76 6.39 8.37 -15.02
C LEU A 76 6.12 9.74 -15.65
N ILE A 77 5.55 9.73 -16.86
CA ILE A 77 5.10 10.95 -17.53
C ILE A 77 3.59 11.03 -17.42
N ILE A 78 3.09 12.07 -16.75
CA ILE A 78 1.66 12.35 -16.64
C ILE A 78 1.29 13.42 -17.66
N ALA A 79 0.40 13.08 -18.58
CA ALA A 79 -0.09 14.03 -19.59
C ALA A 79 -1.28 14.89 -19.10
N LYS A 80 -2.07 14.37 -18.14
CA LYS A 80 -3.29 15.01 -17.66
C LYS A 80 -3.32 15.03 -16.14
N ALA A 81 -3.73 16.14 -15.55
CA ALA A 81 -3.94 16.22 -14.11
C ALA A 81 -5.02 15.21 -13.67
N GLY A 82 -4.83 14.57 -12.52
CA GLY A 82 -5.81 13.66 -11.96
C GLY A 82 -5.29 12.85 -10.79
N THR A 83 -6.15 12.03 -10.22
CA THR A 83 -5.74 11.00 -9.27
C THR A 83 -5.25 9.78 -10.04
N TYR A 84 -4.05 9.33 -9.73
CA TYR A 84 -3.43 8.15 -10.32
C TYR A 84 -3.22 7.11 -9.24
N ARG A 85 -3.53 5.88 -9.61
CA ARG A 85 -3.43 4.69 -8.79
C ARG A 85 -2.22 3.88 -9.20
N VAL A 86 -1.37 3.58 -8.24
CA VAL A 86 -0.19 2.72 -8.38
C VAL A 86 -0.48 1.38 -7.73
N ALA A 87 -0.39 0.29 -8.48
CA ALA A 87 -0.54 -1.08 -8.00
C ALA A 87 0.80 -1.83 -8.06
N LEU A 88 1.11 -2.58 -7.00
CA LEU A 88 2.27 -3.47 -6.90
C LEU A 88 1.85 -4.92 -6.70
N ASP A 89 2.55 -5.87 -7.32
CA ASP A 89 2.39 -7.31 -7.11
C ASP A 89 3.17 -7.85 -5.88
N ALA A 90 3.98 -7.02 -5.24
CA ALA A 90 4.79 -7.38 -4.09
C ALA A 90 4.86 -6.26 -3.04
N PRO A 91 5.20 -6.59 -1.77
CA PRO A 91 5.41 -5.58 -0.74
C PRO A 91 6.60 -4.65 -1.06
N ALA A 92 6.34 -3.34 -1.06
CA ALA A 92 7.32 -2.27 -1.02
C ALA A 92 6.67 -0.98 -0.47
N TRP A 93 7.51 -0.02 -0.06
CA TRP A 93 7.10 1.38 0.09
C TRP A 93 7.07 2.07 -1.26
N ILE A 94 6.17 3.02 -1.42
CA ILE A 94 5.97 3.79 -2.64
C ILE A 94 6.05 5.25 -2.24
N ASP A 95 7.05 5.96 -2.75
CA ASP A 95 7.18 7.40 -2.61
C ASP A 95 7.09 8.01 -4.00
N MET A 96 6.12 8.90 -4.22
CA MET A 96 6.00 9.64 -5.48
C MET A 96 6.76 10.95 -5.36
N ILE A 97 7.59 11.29 -6.34
CA ILE A 97 8.46 12.47 -6.32
C ILE A 97 8.17 13.37 -7.53
N GLU A 98 7.90 14.66 -7.27
CA GLU A 98 7.79 15.76 -8.24
C GLU A 98 8.85 16.82 -7.88
N ASP A 99 9.69 17.23 -8.83
CA ASP A 99 10.75 18.24 -8.63
C ASP A 99 11.64 17.98 -7.39
N GLY A 100 11.98 16.71 -7.16
CA GLY A 100 12.82 16.26 -6.04
C GLY A 100 12.13 16.28 -4.67
N LYS A 101 10.81 16.56 -4.62
CA LYS A 101 10.02 16.59 -3.39
C LYS A 101 8.99 15.47 -3.37
N PRO A 102 8.76 14.81 -2.23
CA PRO A 102 7.72 13.82 -2.12
C PRO A 102 6.33 14.44 -2.24
N ILE A 103 5.43 13.71 -2.91
CA ILE A 103 4.00 13.98 -3.00
C ILE A 103 3.28 13.07 -2.00
N ASP A 104 2.38 13.64 -1.21
CA ASP A 104 1.56 12.87 -0.28
C ASP A 104 0.62 11.92 -1.01
N SER A 105 0.55 10.67 -0.54
CA SER A 105 -0.46 9.71 -0.97
C SER A 105 -1.85 10.14 -0.47
N SER A 106 -2.86 9.97 -1.31
CA SER A 106 -4.26 10.31 -1.03
C SER A 106 -5.09 9.13 -0.52
N ALA A 107 -4.77 7.89 -0.90
CA ALA A 107 -5.45 6.68 -0.42
C ALA A 107 -4.56 5.45 -0.49
N HIS A 108 -4.82 4.48 0.41
CA HIS A 108 -4.09 3.20 0.50
C HIS A 108 -5.13 2.09 0.52
N THR A 109 -5.08 1.20 -0.46
CA THR A 109 -6.02 0.08 -0.56
C THR A 109 -5.29 -1.23 -0.84
N ARG A 110 -5.97 -2.34 -0.57
CA ARG A 110 -5.52 -3.66 -1.02
C ARG A 110 -5.98 -3.88 -2.46
N GLY A 111 -5.23 -4.69 -3.19
CA GLY A 111 -5.70 -5.23 -4.46
C GLY A 111 -7.00 -6.02 -4.32
N PRO A 112 -7.81 -6.13 -5.39
CA PRO A 112 -8.95 -7.04 -5.42
C PRO A 112 -8.50 -8.46 -5.07
N ASP A 113 -9.39 -9.23 -4.46
CA ASP A 113 -9.10 -10.63 -4.12
C ASP A 113 -8.68 -11.39 -5.38
N CYS A 114 -7.65 -12.22 -5.23
CA CYS A 114 -7.15 -13.09 -6.29
C CYS A 114 -6.71 -12.35 -7.58
N SER A 115 -6.27 -11.09 -7.44
CA SER A 115 -5.69 -10.27 -8.52
C SER A 115 -4.16 -10.31 -8.60
N GLY A 116 -3.48 -10.82 -7.57
CA GLY A 116 -2.02 -10.78 -7.45
C GLY A 116 -1.49 -9.43 -6.98
N ILE A 117 -2.35 -8.39 -6.94
CA ILE A 117 -1.98 -7.07 -6.43
C ILE A 117 -1.92 -7.10 -4.91
N ARG A 118 -0.78 -6.71 -4.37
CA ARG A 118 -0.50 -6.70 -2.93
C ARG A 118 -0.73 -5.35 -2.28
N LYS A 119 -0.50 -4.26 -3.02
CA LYS A 119 -0.63 -2.89 -2.52
C LYS A 119 -1.11 -1.97 -3.61
N ILE A 120 -1.99 -1.05 -3.24
CA ILE A 120 -2.47 0.04 -4.09
C ILE A 120 -2.31 1.35 -3.34
N VAL A 121 -1.72 2.35 -3.99
CA VAL A 121 -1.58 3.71 -3.45
C VAL A 121 -2.01 4.74 -4.50
N ASP A 122 -2.84 5.69 -4.09
CA ASP A 122 -3.35 6.74 -4.97
C ASP A 122 -2.62 8.07 -4.71
N PHE A 123 -2.30 8.80 -5.76
CA PHE A 123 -1.64 10.11 -5.71
C PHE A 123 -2.39 11.13 -6.59
N SER A 124 -2.50 12.37 -6.13
CA SER A 124 -2.99 13.48 -6.96
C SER A 124 -1.83 14.07 -7.75
N LEU A 125 -1.76 13.79 -9.05
CA LEU A 125 -0.64 14.18 -9.91
C LEU A 125 -1.03 15.30 -10.88
N LYS A 126 -0.08 16.20 -11.14
CA LYS A 126 -0.15 17.20 -12.18
C LYS A 126 0.51 16.68 -13.46
N PRO A 127 0.25 17.29 -14.62
CA PRO A 127 1.02 17.01 -15.82
C PRO A 127 2.50 17.29 -15.59
N GLY A 128 3.38 16.39 -16.04
CA GLY A 128 4.82 16.50 -15.87
C GLY A 128 5.51 15.17 -15.63
N ASP A 129 6.81 15.27 -15.38
CA ASP A 129 7.67 14.15 -15.02
C ASP A 129 7.60 13.88 -13.51
N HIS A 130 7.40 12.61 -13.18
CA HIS A 130 7.39 12.11 -11.81
C HIS A 130 8.35 10.94 -11.69
N VAL A 131 8.87 10.73 -10.48
CA VAL A 131 9.64 9.54 -10.15
C VAL A 131 8.94 8.80 -9.04
N LEU A 132 8.54 7.56 -9.32
CA LEU A 132 8.09 6.63 -8.31
C LEU A 132 9.30 5.91 -7.73
N ARG A 133 9.52 6.02 -6.43
CA ARG A 133 10.57 5.31 -5.70
C ARG A 133 9.97 4.14 -4.95
N LEU A 134 10.64 3.01 -5.08
CA LEU A 134 10.38 1.79 -4.33
C LEU A 134 11.46 1.61 -3.28
N SER A 135 11.05 1.39 -2.03
CA SER A 135 11.97 1.05 -0.95
C SER A 135 11.48 -0.12 -0.10
N LYS A 136 12.43 -0.82 0.54
CA LYS A 136 12.20 -2.09 1.26
C LYS A 136 11.38 -3.09 0.43
N GLY A 137 11.70 -3.19 -0.86
CA GLY A 137 11.10 -4.17 -1.74
C GLY A 137 11.40 -5.59 -1.24
N ALA A 138 10.38 -6.43 -1.21
CA ALA A 138 10.52 -7.82 -0.80
C ALA A 138 11.15 -8.71 -1.88
N LEU A 139 10.98 -8.34 -3.15
CA LEU A 139 11.47 -9.08 -4.32
C LEU A 139 12.47 -8.23 -5.12
N PRO A 140 13.43 -8.86 -5.83
CA PRO A 140 14.36 -8.16 -6.72
C PRO A 140 13.70 -7.64 -8.00
N THR A 141 12.48 -8.09 -8.30
CA THR A 141 11.66 -7.60 -9.41
C THR A 141 10.23 -7.43 -8.91
N ILE A 142 9.61 -6.29 -9.21
CA ILE A 142 8.24 -5.96 -8.81
C ILE A 142 7.49 -5.43 -10.04
N ALA A 143 6.29 -5.94 -10.29
CA ALA A 143 5.39 -5.38 -11.28
C ALA A 143 4.76 -4.09 -10.74
N VAL A 144 4.89 -3.01 -11.50
CA VAL A 144 4.31 -1.70 -11.20
C VAL A 144 3.32 -1.38 -12.31
N LEU A 145 2.06 -1.14 -11.94
CA LEU A 145 1.03 -0.63 -12.84
C LEU A 145 0.57 0.73 -12.36
N VAL A 146 0.50 1.72 -13.27
CA VAL A 146 -0.04 3.05 -12.99
C VAL A 146 -1.28 3.26 -13.85
N VAL A 147 -2.41 3.60 -13.25
CA VAL A 147 -3.68 3.86 -13.96
C VAL A 147 -4.40 5.06 -13.37
N PRO A 148 -5.26 5.76 -14.12
CA PRO A 148 -6.15 6.76 -13.51
C PRO A 148 -7.06 6.12 -12.46
N ALA A 149 -7.24 6.79 -11.32
CA ALA A 149 -8.28 6.47 -10.35
C ALA A 149 -9.58 7.16 -10.81
N SER A 150 -10.35 6.47 -11.65
CA SER A 150 -11.68 6.90 -12.10
C SER A 150 -12.74 6.73 -11.03
#